data_AF-W7DA02-F1
#
_entry.id   AF-W7DA02-F1
#
_cell.length_a   1.000
_cell.length_b   1.000
_cell.length_c   1.000
_cell.angle_alpha   90.00
_cell.angle_beta   90.00
_cell.angle_gamma   90.00
#
_symmetry.space_group_name_H-M   'P 1'
#
loop_
_entity.id
_entity.type
_entity.pdbx_description
1 polymer ?
#
loop_
_entity_poly.entity_id
_entity_poly.type
_entity_poly.pdbx_seq_one_letter_code
_entity_poly.pdbx_strand_id
1 'polypeptide(L)'
;MKAAIVPLVFYAGPYIARLVENSLLEVDQGIIEAAQAMGANAWQIIWRFMLPEGLSSLILTLTTATIGLVGATAMAGVVGAGGIGNLAITYGYQRYDNITMLVTVIILVVIVQSVQSLGNFISRKIRRR
;
A
#
# COMPACT_ATOMS: atom_id res chain seq x y z
N MET A 1 -22.20 -0.32 -1.71
CA MET A 1 -20.93 -0.42 -2.48
C MET A 1 -20.75 0.67 -3.55
N LYS A 2 -21.65 0.87 -4.53
CA LYS A 2 -21.41 1.83 -5.65
C LYS A 2 -21.12 3.29 -5.24
N ALA A 3 -21.71 3.79 -4.16
CA ALA A 3 -21.50 5.17 -3.70
C ALA A 3 -20.13 5.44 -3.04
N ALA A 4 -19.48 4.41 -2.49
CA ALA A 4 -18.20 4.56 -1.78
C ALA A 4 -16.97 4.44 -2.71
N ILE A 5 -17.12 3.81 -3.88
CA ILE A 5 -16.01 3.54 -4.80
C ILE A 5 -15.46 4.84 -5.40
N VAL A 6 -16.33 5.77 -5.81
CA VAL A 6 -15.89 7.02 -6.47
C VAL A 6 -15.02 7.88 -5.54
N PRO A 7 -15.44 8.22 -4.29
CA PRO A 7 -14.59 8.94 -3.35
C PRO A 7 -13.28 8.20 -3.03
N LEU A 8 -13.33 6.86 -2.93
CA LEU A 8 -12.13 6.05 -2.66
C LEU A 8 -11.11 6.12 -3.79
N VAL A 9 -11.54 6.17 -5.06
CA VAL A 9 -10.63 6.33 -6.19
C VAL A 9 -9.98 7.72 -6.18
N PHE A 10 -10.76 8.77 -5.90
CA PHE A 10 -10.23 10.14 -5.75
C PHE A 10 -9.25 10.28 -4.57
N TYR A 11 -9.43 9.50 -3.52
CA TYR A 11 -8.48 9.41 -2.41
C TYR A 11 -7.23 8.59 -2.78
N ALA A 12 -7.42 7.42 -3.39
CA ALA A 12 -6.35 6.48 -3.69
C ALA A 12 -5.38 6.99 -4.76
N GLY A 13 -5.86 7.74 -5.77
CA GLY A 13 -5.04 8.30 -6.84
C GLY A 13 -3.85 9.14 -6.34
N PRO A 14 -4.10 10.30 -5.69
CA PRO A 14 -3.01 11.15 -5.17
C PRO A 14 -2.20 10.45 -4.07
N TYR A 15 -2.83 9.60 -3.27
CA TYR A 15 -2.14 8.81 -2.25
C TYR A 15 -1.10 7.87 -2.85
N ILE A 16 -1.47 7.07 -3.85
CA ILE A 16 -0.55 6.15 -4.54
C ILE A 16 0.50 6.94 -5.32
N ALA A 17 0.14 8.06 -5.96
CA ALA A 17 1.09 8.90 -6.67
C ALA A 17 2.21 9.42 -5.74
N ARG A 18 1.84 9.93 -4.56
CA ARG A 18 2.81 10.40 -3.56
C ARG A 18 3.70 9.28 -3.03
N LEU A 19 3.14 8.09 -2.86
CA LEU A 19 3.89 6.91 -2.45
C LEU A 19 4.93 6.50 -3.49
N VAL A 20 4.54 6.42 -4.77
CA VAL A 20 5.46 6.13 -5.88
C VAL A 20 6.54 7.21 -5.98
N GLU A 21 6.18 8.49 -5.85
CA GLU A 21 7.15 9.60 -5.84
C GLU A 21 8.20 9.42 -4.74
N ASN A 22 7.79 9.15 -3.50
CA ASN A 22 8.71 8.92 -2.39
C ASN A 22 9.66 7.73 -2.67
N SER A 23 9.13 6.62 -3.23
CA SER A 23 9.96 5.47 -3.59
C SER A 23 10.99 5.77 -4.68
N LEU A 24 10.65 6.65 -5.63
CA LEU A 24 11.58 7.09 -6.66
C LEU A 24 12.63 8.07 -6.10
N LEU A 25 12.27 8.88 -5.11
CA LEU A 25 13.20 9.77 -4.40
C LEU A 25 14.17 9.03 -3.48
N GLU A 26 13.86 7.79 -3.09
CA GLU A 26 14.77 6.92 -2.33
C GLU A 26 15.90 6.33 -3.20
N VAL A 27 15.81 6.43 -4.53
CA VAL A 27 16.88 5.99 -5.43
C VAL A 27 18.08 6.91 -5.27
N ASP A 28 19.27 6.30 -5.10
CA ASP A 28 20.51 7.04 -4.90
C ASP A 28 20.80 8.00 -6.06
N GLN A 29 21.09 9.27 -5.73
CA GLN A 29 21.47 10.28 -6.70
C GLN A 29 22.73 9.88 -7.48
N GLY A 30 23.64 9.10 -6.89
CA GLY A 30 24.83 8.60 -7.57
C GLY A 30 24.52 7.73 -8.80
N ILE A 31 23.39 7.01 -8.80
CA ILE A 31 22.94 6.21 -9.95
C ILE A 31 22.43 7.13 -11.07
N ILE A 32 21.77 8.23 -10.69
CA ILE A 32 21.28 9.25 -11.63
C ILE A 32 22.46 9.99 -12.27
N GLU A 33 23.45 10.39 -11.46
CA GLU A 33 24.67 11.06 -11.94
C GLU A 33 25.49 10.15 -12.86
N ALA A 34 25.63 8.85 -12.52
CA ALA A 34 26.29 7.88 -13.38
C ALA A 34 25.55 7.70 -14.72
N ALA A 35 24.22 7.66 -14.70
CA ALA A 35 23.42 7.58 -15.93
C ALA A 35 23.58 8.84 -16.80
N GLN A 36 23.64 10.02 -16.19
CA GLN A 36 23.91 11.28 -16.90
C GLN A 36 25.33 11.31 -17.49
N ALA A 37 26.34 10.83 -16.75
CA ALA A 37 27.72 10.73 -17.24
C ALA A 37 27.85 9.77 -18.44
N MET A 38 26.99 8.75 -18.52
CA MET A 38 26.89 7.85 -19.68
C MET A 38 26.13 8.45 -20.87
N GLY A 39 25.62 9.69 -20.77
CA GLY A 39 24.86 10.35 -21.82
C GLY A 39 23.42 9.87 -21.95
N ALA A 40 22.84 9.26 -20.90
CA ALA A 40 21.45 8.82 -20.92
C ALA A 40 20.49 10.01 -20.94
N ASN A 41 19.47 9.95 -21.81
CA ASN A 41 18.40 10.95 -21.82
C ASN A 41 17.49 10.78 -20.58
N ALA A 42 16.80 11.84 -20.14
CA ALA A 42 15.92 11.83 -18.97
C ALA A 42 14.91 10.66 -18.96
N TRP A 43 14.34 10.34 -20.13
CA TRP A 43 13.42 9.21 -20.25
C TRP A 43 14.09 7.86 -20.04
N GLN A 44 15.35 7.71 -20.47
CA GLN A 44 16.16 6.52 -20.24
C GLN A 44 16.55 6.41 -18.77
N ILE A 45 16.89 7.52 -18.10
CA ILE A 45 17.18 7.55 -16.66
C ILE A 45 15.99 6.99 -15.87
N ILE A 46 14.77 7.49 -16.13
CA ILE A 46 13.57 7.05 -15.41
C ILE A 46 13.28 5.57 -15.68
N TRP A 47 13.22 5.15 -16.95
CA TRP A 47 12.78 3.80 -17.31
C TRP A 47 13.84 2.70 -17.14
N ARG A 48 15.12 3.02 -17.35
CA ARG A 48 16.20 2.02 -17.34
C ARG A 48 17.05 2.02 -16.08
N PHE A 49 17.02 3.10 -15.29
CA PHE A 49 17.83 3.20 -14.07
C PHE A 49 16.93 3.34 -12.83
N MET A 50 16.12 4.41 -12.74
CA MET A 50 15.33 4.67 -11.53
C MET A 50 14.26 3.61 -11.26
N LEU A 51 13.49 3.21 -12.29
CA LEU A 51 12.44 2.20 -12.13
C LEU A 51 13.00 0.85 -11.66
N PRO A 52 13.98 0.21 -12.34
CA PRO A 52 14.52 -1.09 -11.92
C PRO A 52 15.20 -1.03 -10.55
N GLU A 53 15.96 0.03 -10.28
CA GLU A 53 16.64 0.19 -8.99
C GLU A 53 15.63 0.39 -7.83
N GLY A 54 14.60 1.19 -8.08
CA GLY A 54 13.53 1.46 -7.12
C GLY A 54 12.52 0.33 -6.96
N LEU A 55 12.56 -0.76 -7.74
CA LEU A 55 11.54 -1.82 -7.71
C LEU A 55 11.31 -2.39 -6.32
N SER A 56 12.40 -2.61 -5.56
CA SER A 56 12.31 -3.12 -4.18
C SER A 56 11.53 -2.16 -3.27
N SER A 57 11.79 -0.85 -3.40
CA SER A 57 11.11 0.19 -2.64
C SER A 57 9.65 0.31 -3.11
N LEU A 58 9.41 0.37 -4.42
CA LEU A 58 8.07 0.45 -5.01
C LEU A 58 7.16 -0.68 -4.56
N ILE A 59 7.65 -1.92 -4.48
CA ILE A 59 6.87 -3.07 -4.01
C ILE A 59 6.51 -2.92 -2.53
N LEU A 60 7.45 -2.46 -1.70
CA LEU A 60 7.19 -2.23 -0.29
C LEU A 60 6.13 -1.14 -0.11
N THR A 61 6.26 -0.07 -0.88
CA THR A 61 5.36 1.08 -0.81
C THR A 61 3.97 0.75 -1.36
N LEU A 62 3.87 -0.06 -2.41
CA LEU A 62 2.58 -0.60 -2.88
C LEU A 62 1.94 -1.55 -1.86
N THR A 63 2.75 -2.33 -1.15
CA THR A 63 2.26 -3.17 -0.04
C THR A 63 1.67 -2.29 1.05
N THR A 64 2.37 -1.23 1.44
CA THR A 64 1.89 -0.23 2.41
C THR A 64 0.63 0.47 1.92
N ALA A 65 0.57 0.84 0.63
CA ALA A 65 -0.63 1.43 0.03
C ALA A 65 -1.84 0.50 0.15
N THR A 66 -1.64 -0.78 -0.14
CA THR A 66 -2.68 -1.81 -0.05
C THR A 66 -3.17 -1.97 1.38
N ILE A 67 -2.27 -1.98 2.36
CA ILE A 67 -2.63 -2.01 3.79
C ILE A 67 -3.42 -0.76 4.18
N GLY A 68 -3.00 0.42 3.70
CA GLY A 68 -3.73 1.67 3.88
C GLY A 68 -5.16 1.60 3.32
N LEU A 69 -5.33 1.01 2.13
CA LEU A 69 -6.65 0.78 1.52
C LEU A 69 -7.49 -0.22 2.31
N VAL A 70 -6.90 -1.29 2.86
CA VAL A 70 -7.61 -2.20 3.77
C VAL A 70 -8.13 -1.43 5.00
N GLY A 71 -7.32 -0.55 5.59
CA GLY A 71 -7.77 0.34 6.67
C GLY A 71 -8.89 1.28 6.25
N ALA A 72 -8.75 1.93 5.10
CA ALA A 72 -9.77 2.85 4.56
C ALA A 72 -11.10 2.12 4.26
N THR A 73 -11.05 0.90 3.73
CA THR A 73 -12.25 0.08 3.49
C THR A 73 -12.90 -0.41 4.79
N ALA A 74 -12.12 -0.71 5.83
CA ALA A 74 -12.65 -1.02 7.14
C ALA A 74 -13.40 0.17 7.75
N MET A 75 -12.86 1.39 7.63
CA MET A 75 -13.57 2.63 8.00
C MET A 75 -14.80 2.87 7.12
N ALA A 76 -14.72 2.59 5.82
CA ALA A 76 -15.87 2.67 4.92
C ALA A 76 -17.00 1.68 5.31
N GLY A 77 -16.66 0.60 6.01
CA GLY A 77 -17.63 -0.31 6.62
C GLY A 77 -18.58 0.39 7.60
N VAL A 78 -18.12 1.44 8.30
CA VAL A 78 -18.95 2.27 9.22
C VAL A 78 -20.09 2.95 8.48
N VAL A 79 -19.83 3.43 7.25
CA VAL A 79 -20.81 4.15 6.41
C VAL A 79 -21.64 3.21 5.53
N GLY A 80 -21.72 1.92 5.87
CA GLY A 80 -22.56 0.95 5.17
C GLY A 80 -22.00 0.50 3.82
N ALA A 81 -20.70 0.71 3.55
CA ALA A 81 -20.07 0.22 2.32
C ALA A 81 -19.94 -1.32 2.28
N GLY A 82 -20.11 -2.00 3.43
CA GLY A 82 -19.90 -3.43 3.62
C GLY A 82 -18.45 -3.77 4.01
N GLY A 83 -18.13 -5.06 4.12
CA GLY A 83 -16.78 -5.55 4.42
C GLY A 83 -16.51 -5.88 5.88
N ILE A 84 -15.24 -6.19 6.19
CA ILE A 84 -14.81 -6.71 7.50
C ILE A 84 -15.07 -5.68 8.62
N GLY A 85 -14.98 -4.38 8.33
CA GLY A 85 -15.31 -3.30 9.27
C GLY A 85 -16.80 -3.20 9.61
N ASN A 86 -17.70 -3.56 8.69
CA ASN A 86 -19.13 -3.62 8.98
C ASN A 86 -19.45 -4.75 9.96
N LEU A 87 -18.79 -5.91 9.83
CA LEU A 87 -18.93 -7.02 10.77
C LEU A 87 -18.46 -6.64 12.19
N ALA A 88 -17.34 -5.91 12.30
CA ALA A 88 -16.83 -5.41 13.58
C ALA A 88 -17.84 -4.51 14.30
N ILE A 89 -18.51 -3.62 13.55
CA ILE A 89 -19.43 -2.63 14.10
C ILE A 89 -20.78 -3.26 14.42
N THR A 90 -21.38 -3.98 13.47
CA THR A 90 -22.73 -4.53 13.64
C THR A 90 -22.76 -5.68 14.65
N TYR A 91 -21.75 -6.55 14.67
CA TYR A 91 -21.74 -7.73 15.54
C TYR A 91 -20.88 -7.57 16.79
N GLY A 92 -19.81 -6.77 16.76
CA GLY A 92 -18.97 -6.51 17.93
C GLY A 92 -19.46 -5.31 18.74
N TYR A 93 -19.47 -4.12 18.14
CA TYR A 93 -19.75 -2.87 18.86
C TYR A 93 -21.23 -2.71 19.23
N GLN A 94 -22.16 -2.89 18.28
CA GLN A 94 -23.59 -2.68 18.53
C GLN A 94 -24.22 -3.69 19.49
N ARG A 95 -23.63 -4.89 19.61
CA ARG A 95 -24.08 -5.93 20.54
C ARG A 95 -23.33 -5.96 21.88
N TYR A 96 -22.36 -5.04 22.10
CA TYR A 96 -21.45 -5.05 23.25
C TYR A 96 -20.76 -6.40 23.48
N ASP A 97 -20.60 -7.20 22.42
CA ASP A 97 -19.93 -8.49 22.49
C ASP A 97 -18.43 -8.27 22.30
N ASN A 98 -17.74 -8.08 23.42
CA ASN A 98 -16.29 -7.88 23.47
C ASN A 98 -15.51 -9.04 22.83
N ILE A 99 -16.05 -10.27 22.83
CA ILE A 99 -15.39 -11.43 22.23
C ILE A 99 -15.42 -11.30 20.72
N THR A 100 -16.59 -10.98 20.15
CA THR A 100 -16.75 -10.79 18.70
C THR A 100 -15.92 -9.60 18.19
N MET A 101 -15.82 -8.52 18.97
CA MET A 101 -14.95 -7.39 18.66
C MET A 101 -13.48 -7.79 18.63
N LEU A 102 -12.99 -8.50 19.65
CA LEU A 102 -11.60 -8.96 19.75
C LEU A 102 -11.23 -9.88 18.59
N VAL A 103 -12.10 -10.85 18.26
CA VAL A 103 -11.89 -11.78 17.15
C VAL A 103 -11.75 -11.03 15.82
N THR A 104 -12.61 -10.02 15.59
CA THR A 104 -12.56 -9.25 14.34
C THR A 104 -11.27 -8.42 14.22
N VAL A 105 -10.79 -7.84 15.33
CA VAL A 105 -9.50 -7.13 15.38
C VAL A 105 -8.34 -8.09 15.09
N ILE A 106 -8.32 -9.27 15.72
CA ILE A 106 -7.27 -10.27 15.49
C ILE A 106 -7.24 -10.69 14.01
N ILE A 107 -8.40 -10.93 13.40
CA ILE A 107 -8.48 -11.29 11.97
C ILE A 107 -7.89 -10.17 11.09
N LEU A 108 -8.24 -8.91 11.35
CA LEU A 108 -7.67 -7.76 10.63
C LEU A 108 -6.15 -7.69 10.79
N VAL A 109 -5.65 -7.85 12.01
CA VAL A 109 -4.21 -7.84 12.28
C VAL A 109 -3.51 -8.97 11.52
N VAL A 110 -4.07 -10.19 11.52
CA VAL A 110 -3.49 -11.34 10.81
C VAL A 110 -3.47 -11.09 9.30
N ILE A 111 -4.54 -10.53 8.71
CA ILE A 111 -4.58 -10.20 7.29
C ILE A 111 -3.52 -9.17 6.93
N VAL A 112 -3.46 -8.06 7.68
CA VAL A 112 -2.49 -6.99 7.45
C VAL A 112 -1.06 -7.50 7.60
N GLN A 113 -0.77 -8.25 8.66
CA GLN A 113 0.54 -8.89 8.88
C GLN A 113 0.92 -9.85 7.76
N SER A 114 -0.05 -10.63 7.24
CA SER A 114 0.20 -11.56 6.14
C SER A 114 0.58 -10.83 4.87
N VAL A 115 -0.17 -9.78 4.51
CA VAL A 115 0.13 -8.93 3.34
C VAL A 115 1.48 -8.24 3.50
N GLN A 116 1.77 -7.69 4.68
CA GLN A 116 3.05 -7.01 4.94
C GLN A 116 4.24 -7.98 4.90
N SER A 117 4.09 -9.17 5.48
CA SER A 117 5.11 -10.20 5.46
C SER A 117 5.42 -10.67 4.05
N LEU A 118 4.39 -10.88 3.22
CA LEU A 118 4.54 -11.23 1.81
C LEU A 118 5.24 -10.11 1.02
N GLY A 119 4.81 -8.85 1.19
CA GLY A 119 5.43 -7.71 0.52
C GLY A 119 6.90 -7.53 0.92
N ASN A 120 7.21 -7.65 2.21
CA ASN A 120 8.59 -7.62 2.72
C ASN A 120 9.43 -8.76 2.15
N PHE A 121 8.86 -9.97 2.04
CA PHE A 121 9.55 -11.12 1.49
C PHE A 121 9.89 -10.92 0.01
N ILE A 122 8.92 -10.45 -0.79
CA ILE A 122 9.10 -10.17 -2.22
C ILE A 122 10.12 -9.04 -2.42
N SER A 123 10.00 -7.93 -1.68
CA SER A 123 10.92 -6.80 -1.72
C SER A 123 12.36 -7.23 -1.42
N ARG A 124 12.57 -8.02 -0.35
CA ARG A 124 13.89 -8.56 0.01
C ARG A 124 14.47 -9.48 -1.06
N LYS A 125 13.63 -10.25 -1.76
CA LYS A 125 14.08 -11.15 -2.83
C LYS A 125 14.55 -10.38 -4.06
N ILE A 126 13.89 -9.25 -4.36
CA ILE A 126 14.24 -8.38 -5.50
C ILE A 126 15.48 -7.55 -5.20
N ARG A 127 15.63 -7.01 -3.98
CA ARG A 127 16.84 -6.27 -3.57
C ARG A 127 18.14 -7.11 -3.59
N ARG A 128 18.02 -8.44 -3.60
CA ARG A 128 19.17 -9.35 -3.65
C ARG A 128 19.54 -9.80 -5.07
N ARG A 129 18.82 -9.33 -6.09
CA ARG A 129 19.16 -9.50 -7.50
C ARG A 129 19.72 -8.20 -8.03
#